data_AF-A0A949RZE3-F1
#
_entry.id   AF-A0A949RZE3-F1
#
_cell.length_a   1.000
_cell.length_b   1.000
_cell.length_c   1.000
_cell.angle_alpha   90.00
_cell.angle_beta   90.00
_cell.angle_gamma   90.00
#
_symmetry.space_group_name_H-M   'P 1'
#
loop_
_entity.id
_entity.type
_entity.pdbx_description
1 polymer ?
#
loop_
_entity_poly.entity_id
_entity_poly.type
_entity_poly.pdbx_seq_one_letter_code
_entity_poly.pdbx_strand_id
1 'polypeptide(L)' 'MTTKEKLIREINKLPEKKVEEVYKLLSSIVNKKDKKVKLKTYKLGGKFDNVSVRELAYEKNSA' A
#
# COMPACT_ATOMS: atom_id res chain seq x y z
N MET A 1 6.27 -27.30 -1.93
CA MET A 1 5.52 -26.65 -3.01
C MET A 1 5.40 -25.16 -2.68
N THR A 2 6.12 -24.32 -3.40
CA THR A 2 6.13 -22.88 -3.12
C THR A 2 4.81 -22.21 -3.53
N THR A 3 4.51 -21.04 -2.96
CA THR A 3 3.34 -20.23 -3.37
C THR A 3 3.36 -19.88 -4.86
N LYS A 4 4.56 -19.71 -5.43
CA LYS A 4 4.78 -19.49 -6.86
C LYS A 4 4.37 -20.68 -7.72
N GLU A 5 4.71 -21.90 -7.31
CA GLU A 5 4.32 -23.13 -8.03
C GLU A 5 2.81 -23.35 -8.04
N LYS A 6 2.11 -23.02 -6.94
CA LYS A 6 0.64 -23.09 -6.87
C LYS A 6 -0.02 -22.11 -7.86
N LEU A 7 0.46 -20.87 -7.88
CA LEU A 7 -0.02 -19.84 -8.81
C LEU A 7 0.17 -20.24 -10.28
N ILE A 8 1.33 -20.79 -10.65
CA ILE A 8 1.58 -21.24 -12.02
C ILE A 8 0.59 -22.35 -12.43
N ARG A 9 0.29 -23.28 -11.52
CA ARG A 9 -0.68 -24.36 -11.80
C ARG A 9 -2.11 -23.85 -11.97
N GLU A 10 -2.50 -22.80 -11.25
CA GLU A 10 -3.82 -22.18 -11.40
C GLU A 10 -3.91 -21.39 -12.70
N ILE A 11 -2.85 -20.67 -13.08
CA ILE A 11 -2.79 -19.92 -14.34
C ILE A 11 -2.85 -20.87 -15.54
N ASN A 12 -2.13 -22.00 -15.51
CA ASN A 12 -2.13 -22.98 -16.60
C ASN A 12 -3.48 -23.69 -16.81
N LYS A 13 -4.39 -23.63 -15.82
CA LYS A 13 -5.75 -24.18 -15.93
C LYS A 13 -6.75 -23.18 -16.53
N LEU A 14 -6.37 -21.92 -16.67
CA LEU A 14 -7.24 -20.90 -17.22
C LEU A 14 -7.31 -21.01 -18.75
N PRO A 15 -8.50 -20.81 -19.34
CA PRO A 15 -8.62 -20.64 -20.78
C PRO A 15 -7.92 -19.34 -21.20
N GLU A 16 -7.31 -19.36 -22.38
CA GLU A 16 -6.41 -18.32 -22.89
C GLU A 16 -7.04 -16.91 -22.88
N LYS A 17 -8.35 -16.84 -23.14
CA LYS A 17 -9.15 -15.59 -23.07
C LYS A 17 -9.16 -14.93 -21.68
N LYS A 18 -9.00 -15.70 -20.60
CA LYS A 18 -9.00 -15.20 -19.22
C LYS A 18 -7.61 -14.84 -18.70
N VAL A 19 -6.55 -15.32 -19.35
CA VAL A 19 -5.16 -15.03 -18.96
C VAL A 19 -4.88 -13.54 -19.11
N GLU A 20 -5.40 -12.94 -20.18
CA GLU A 20 -5.22 -11.51 -20.47
C GLU A 20 -5.97 -10.60 -19.48
N GLU A 21 -7.16 -11.02 -19.02
CA GLU A 21 -7.91 -10.34 -17.97
C GLU A 21 -7.17 -10.38 -16.62
N VAL A 22 -6.63 -11.54 -16.26
CA VAL A 22 -5.83 -11.72 -15.04
C VAL A 22 -4.56 -10.86 -15.10
N TYR A 23 -3.90 -10.79 -16.26
CA TYR A 23 -2.73 -9.94 -16.45
C TYR A 23 -3.07 -8.44 -16.28
N LYS A 24 -4.18 -7.98 -16.86
CA LYS A 24 -4.68 -6.61 -16.68
C LYS A 24 -5.02 -6.30 -15.21
N LEU A 25 -5.62 -7.26 -14.51
CA LEU A 25 -5.93 -7.12 -13.08
C LEU A 25 -4.65 -6.99 -12.25
N LEU A 26 -3.70 -7.90 -12.42
CA LEU A 26 -2.44 -7.92 -11.67
C LEU A 26 -1.61 -6.65 -11.90
N SER A 27 -1.49 -6.21 -13.16
CA SER A 27 -0.80 -4.96 -13.49
C SER A 27 -1.48 -3.73 -12.85
N SER A 28 -2.82 -3.69 -12.80
CA SER A 28 -3.54 -2.61 -12.11
C SER A 28 -3.30 -2.58 -10.60
N ILE A 29 -3.13 -3.75 -9.96
CA ILE A 29 -2.86 -3.88 -8.52
C ILE A 29 -1.43 -3.42 -8.19
N VAL A 30 -0.46 -3.80 -9.02
CA VAL A 30 0.94 -3.40 -8.85
C VAL A 30 1.07 -1.88 -8.98
N ASN A 31 0.45 -1.28 -10.01
CA ASN A 31 0.53 0.16 -10.26
C ASN A 31 -0.19 1.04 -9.20
N LYS A 32 -1.08 0.47 -8.39
CA LYS A 32 -1.74 1.20 -7.28
C LYS A 32 -0.85 1.35 -6.06
N LYS A 33 0.18 0.52 -5.87
CA LYS A 33 1.04 0.57 -4.67
C LYS A 33 1.93 1.81 -4.61
N ASP A 34 2.23 2.45 -5.74
CA ASP A 34 3.19 3.56 -5.80
C ASP A 34 2.56 4.95 -5.84
N LYS A 35 1.23 5.07 -5.88
CA LYS A 35 0.58 6.36 -5.61
C LYS A 35 0.51 6.61 -4.10
N LYS A 36 1.68 6.79 -3.47
CA LYS A 36 1.76 7.62 -2.27
C LYS A 36 1.28 8.99 -2.71
N VAL A 37 0.01 9.30 -2.43
CA VAL A 37 -0.52 10.65 -2.57
C VAL A 37 0.43 11.53 -1.77
N LYS A 38 1.24 12.33 -2.46
CA LYS A 38 2.11 13.30 -1.82
C LYS A 38 1.18 14.34 -1.19
N LEU A 39 0.76 14.06 0.05
CA LEU A 39 0.11 15.05 0.89
C LEU A 39 1.06 16.23 0.96
N LYS A 40 0.65 17.36 0.38
CA LYS A 40 1.43 18.59 0.43
C LYS A 40 1.43 19.04 1.88
N THR A 41 2.52 18.77 2.58
CA THR A 41 2.76 19.30 3.91
C THR A 41 3.41 20.67 3.77
N TYR A 42 2.76 21.69 4.34
CA TYR A 42 3.31 23.03 4.42
C TYR A 42 3.96 23.17 5.80
N LYS A 43 5.26 23.50 5.84
CA LYS A 43 5.94 23.86 7.10
C LYS A 43 5.61 25.32 7.39
N LEU A 44 4.58 25.52 8.21
CA LEU A 44 4.07 26.86 8.54
C LEU A 44 4.81 27.47 9.74
N GLY A 45 5.80 26.77 10.31
CA GLY A 45 6.53 27.20 11.50
C GLY A 45 5.62 27.23 12.74
N GLY A 46 4.52 26.47 12.71
CA GLY A 46 3.53 26.45 13.77
C GLY A 46 4.04 25.79 15.04
N LYS A 47 3.35 26.04 16.15
CA LYS A 47 3.68 25.47 17.48
C LYS A 47 3.72 23.93 17.52
N PHE A 48 3.17 23.26 16.52
CA PHE A 48 3.11 21.80 16.41
C PHE A 48 3.98 21.22 15.28
N ASP A 49 4.69 22.05 14.51
CA ASP A 49 5.51 21.58 13.37
C ASP A 49 6.73 20.77 13.82
N ASN A 50 7.25 21.07 15.02
CA ASN A 50 8.42 20.41 15.62
C ASN A 50 8.04 19.46 16.77
N VAL A 51 6.76 19.16 16.95
CA VAL A 51 6.30 18.38 18.11
C VAL A 51 5.63 17.09 17.67
N SER A 52 6.06 15.98 18.27
CA SER A 52 5.41 14.70 18.11
C SER A 52 4.07 14.72 18.83
N VAL A 53 2.99 14.99 18.08
CA VAL A 53 1.61 15.02 18.61
C VAL A 53 1.24 13.68 19.28
N ARG A 54 1.85 12.58 18.83
CA ARG A 54 1.67 11.26 19.42
C ARG A 54 2.24 11.18 20.83
N GLU A 55 3.47 11.66 21.05
CA GLU A 55 4.10 11.69 22.37
C GLU A 55 3.27 12.55 23.33
N LEU A 56 2.83 13.74 22.87
CA LEU A 56 1.99 14.63 23.68
C LEU A 56 0.67 14.00 24.15
N ALA A 57 0.05 13.15 23.33
CA ALA A 57 -1.26 12.57 23.62
C ALA A 57 -1.19 11.44 24.68
N TYR A 58 -0.07 10.72 24.75
CA TYR A 58 0.08 9.54 25.61
C TYR A 58 0.91 9.81 26.87
N GLU A 59 1.85 10.77 26.85
CA GLU A 59 2.63 11.11 28.05
C GLU A 59 1.80 11.92 29.07
N LYS A 60 0.89 12.79 28.64
CA LYS A 60 0.06 13.61 29.55
C LYS A 60 -1.10 12.89 30.23
N ASN A 61 -1.43 11.68 29.79
CA ASN A 61 -2.51 10.86 30.37
C ASN A 61 -1.98 9.72 31.26
N SER A 62 -0.67 9.71 31.56
CA SER A 62 -0.02 8.67 32.37
C SER A 62 0.44 9.18 33.75
N ALA A 63 -0.20 10.24 34.29
CA ALA A 63 0.05 10.76 35.63
C ALA A 63 -1.24 10.82 36.44
#